data_AF-A0A7S2Q672-F1
#
_entry.id   AF-A0A7S2Q672-F1
#
_cell.length_a   1.000
_cell.length_b   1.000
_cell.length_c   1.000
_cell.angle_alpha   90.00
_cell.angle_beta   90.00
_cell.angle_gamma   90.00
#
_symmetry.space_group_name_H-M   'P 1'
#
loop_
_entity.id
_entity.type
_entity.pdbx_description
1 polymer ?
#
loop_
_entity_poly.entity_id
_entity_poly.type
_entity_poly.pdbx_seq_one_letter_code
_entity_poly.pdbx_strand_id
1 'polypeptide(L)'
;IKCCLQVMRAEAAPNLHLREMNGHLDVEGFPAQLITEGLPCAYDSAYCGVSSFGFGGTNAHSMSYGKNNVTSRGIANRGSGFYRSKLLGKITNAPPADLMMHTDDPEDWETNGMPLAEDTAGKVFQVEVTSGGKAIWREVVYPPPA
;
A
#
# COMPACT_ATOMS: atom_id res chain seq x y z
N ILE A 1 -2.27 15.04 -17.00
CA ILE A 1 -1.97 15.03 -15.55
C ILE A 1 -3.17 14.62 -14.70
N LYS A 2 -4.33 15.31 -14.78
CA LYS A 2 -5.57 14.91 -14.05
C LYS A 2 -5.87 13.40 -14.18
N CYS A 3 -5.89 12.86 -15.40
CA CYS A 3 -6.14 11.44 -15.65
C CYS A 3 -5.17 10.51 -14.91
N CYS A 4 -3.87 10.84 -14.90
CA CYS A 4 -2.87 10.08 -14.14
C CYS A 4 -3.18 10.11 -12.64
N LEU A 5 -3.55 11.27 -12.09
CA LEU A 5 -3.91 11.41 -10.67
C LEU A 5 -5.17 10.62 -10.32
N GLN A 6 -6.17 10.62 -11.20
CA GLN A 6 -7.40 9.84 -11.03
C GLN A 6 -7.10 8.34 -11.02
N VAL A 7 -6.22 7.87 -11.91
CA VAL A 7 -5.76 6.47 -11.94
C VAL A 7 -5.01 6.09 -10.65
N MET A 8 -4.04 6.91 -10.23
CA MET A 8 -3.24 6.64 -9.03
C MET A 8 -4.04 6.63 -7.72
N ARG A 9 -5.22 7.27 -7.72
CA ARG A 9 -6.14 7.32 -6.56
C ARG A 9 -7.35 6.39 -6.69
N ALA A 10 -7.53 5.78 -7.86
CA ALA A 10 -8.76 5.08 -8.26
C ALA A 10 -10.01 5.93 -7.92
N GLU A 11 -10.04 7.17 -8.39
CA GLU A 11 -11.11 8.14 -8.07
C GLU A 11 -11.33 9.15 -9.19
N ALA A 12 -12.59 9.32 -9.59
CA ALA A 12 -13.01 10.33 -10.55
C ALA A 12 -13.24 11.68 -9.85
N ALA A 13 -12.94 12.77 -10.54
CA ALA A 13 -12.92 14.11 -9.98
C ALA A 13 -14.08 14.92 -10.57
N PRO A 14 -14.74 15.76 -9.75
CA PRO A 14 -16.02 16.39 -10.09
C PRO A 14 -15.92 17.42 -11.22
N ASN A 15 -17.07 17.67 -11.84
CA ASN A 15 -17.30 18.87 -12.65
C ASN A 15 -17.81 20.01 -11.76
N LEU A 16 -17.06 21.12 -11.70
CA LEU A 16 -17.31 22.21 -10.76
C LEU A 16 -18.55 23.06 -11.07
N HIS A 17 -18.94 23.14 -12.34
CA HIS A 17 -20.01 24.04 -12.81
C HIS A 17 -21.17 23.31 -13.47
N LEU A 18 -21.25 21.99 -13.31
CA LEU A 18 -22.35 21.20 -13.81
C LEU A 18 -23.55 21.30 -12.86
N ARG A 19 -24.36 22.35 -13.03
CA ARG A 19 -25.60 22.57 -12.24
C ARG A 19 -26.84 22.08 -12.98
N GLU A 20 -26.83 22.21 -14.29
CA GLU A 20 -27.90 21.80 -15.19
C GLU A 20 -27.27 21.19 -16.43
N MET A 21 -27.94 20.18 -17.00
CA MET A 21 -27.53 19.55 -18.24
C MET A 21 -27.79 20.48 -19.43
N ASN A 22 -26.92 20.47 -20.42
CA ASN A 22 -27.17 21.20 -21.65
C ASN A 22 -28.36 20.55 -22.39
N GLY A 23 -29.47 21.28 -22.55
CA GLY A 23 -30.67 20.78 -23.22
C GLY A 23 -30.50 20.45 -24.71
N HIS A 24 -29.37 20.84 -25.32
CA HIS A 24 -28.99 20.43 -26.68
C HIS A 24 -28.23 19.08 -26.71
N LEU A 25 -27.89 18.51 -25.55
CA LEU A 25 -27.26 17.20 -25.45
C LEU A 25 -28.31 16.17 -25.06
N ASP A 26 -28.52 15.19 -25.94
CA ASP A 26 -29.20 13.96 -25.55
C ASP A 26 -28.21 13.06 -24.80
N VAL A 27 -28.44 12.91 -23.50
CA VAL A 27 -27.66 12.02 -22.64
C VAL A 27 -28.36 10.70 -22.39
N GLU A 28 -29.62 10.57 -22.82
CA GLU A 28 -30.37 9.34 -22.66
C GLU A 28 -29.78 8.27 -23.59
N GLY A 29 -29.29 7.17 -23.00
CA GLY A 29 -28.60 6.11 -23.75
C GLY A 29 -27.10 6.32 -23.98
N PHE A 30 -26.51 7.46 -23.58
CA PHE A 30 -25.06 7.61 -23.59
C PHE A 30 -24.46 6.84 -22.39
N PRO A 31 -23.50 5.92 -22.58
CA PRO A 31 -22.97 5.06 -21.52
C PRO A 31 -21.94 5.82 -20.65
N ALA A 32 -22.29 7.00 -20.15
CA ALA A 32 -21.47 7.77 -19.24
C ALA A 32 -22.32 8.52 -18.21
N GLN A 33 -21.73 8.76 -17.05
CA GLN A 33 -22.31 9.59 -16.00
C GLN A 33 -21.46 10.84 -15.83
N LEU A 34 -22.09 12.01 -15.87
CA LEU A 34 -21.42 13.27 -15.55
C LEU A 34 -21.50 13.50 -14.05
N ILE A 35 -20.34 13.53 -13.39
CA ILE A 35 -20.26 13.62 -11.93
C ILE A 35 -20.07 15.06 -11.43
N THR A 36 -20.76 15.40 -10.34
CA THR A 36 -20.65 16.70 -9.64
C THR A 36 -19.86 16.61 -8.33
N GLU A 37 -19.61 15.41 -7.84
CA GLU A 37 -18.80 15.11 -6.66
C GLU A 37 -17.67 14.11 -6.98
N GLY A 38 -16.70 13.99 -6.07
CA GLY A 38 -15.63 13.01 -6.21
C GLY A 38 -16.19 11.58 -6.06
N LEU A 39 -15.92 10.73 -7.04
CA LEU A 39 -16.50 9.39 -7.10
C LEU A 39 -15.39 8.32 -7.09
N PRO A 40 -15.24 7.55 -6.00
CA PRO A 40 -14.34 6.40 -5.96
C PRO A 40 -14.67 5.38 -7.05
N CYS A 41 -13.66 4.80 -7.68
CA CYS A 41 -13.86 3.66 -8.55
C CYS A 41 -14.25 2.43 -7.72
N ALA A 42 -15.08 1.54 -8.28
CA ALA A 42 -15.52 0.32 -7.59
C ALA A 42 -14.36 -0.62 -7.23
N TYR A 43 -13.32 -0.62 -8.05
CA TYR A 43 -12.10 -1.38 -7.83
C TYR A 43 -10.96 -0.46 -7.41
N ASP A 44 -9.96 -1.04 -6.77
CA ASP A 44 -8.70 -0.36 -6.41
C ASP A 44 -7.74 -0.22 -7.60
N SER A 45 -8.31 -0.20 -8.80
CA SER A 45 -7.68 0.06 -10.07
C SER A 45 -8.63 0.88 -10.92
N ALA A 46 -8.07 1.67 -11.83
CA ALA A 46 -8.83 2.54 -12.68
C ALA A 46 -8.18 2.66 -14.06
N TYR A 47 -9.02 2.89 -15.05
CA TYR A 47 -8.61 3.40 -16.36
C TYR A 47 -9.18 4.79 -16.54
N CYS A 48 -8.45 5.67 -17.23
CA CYS A 48 -8.89 7.01 -17.53
C CYS A 48 -8.44 7.41 -18.94
N GLY A 49 -9.37 7.95 -19.72
CA GLY A 49 -9.11 8.49 -21.04
C GLY A 49 -8.99 10.00 -21.03
N VAL A 50 -8.15 10.55 -21.91
CA VAL A 50 -8.12 11.97 -22.25
C VAL A 50 -8.27 12.13 -23.75
N SER A 51 -9.21 12.96 -24.17
CA SER A 51 -9.41 13.38 -25.55
C SER A 51 -9.03 14.84 -25.70
N SER A 52 -8.39 15.20 -26.82
CA SER A 52 -8.07 16.56 -27.20
C SER A 52 -8.41 16.78 -28.67
N PHE A 53 -9.12 17.88 -28.95
CA PHE A 53 -9.57 18.25 -30.30
C PHE A 53 -9.02 19.64 -30.64
N GLY A 54 -8.03 19.69 -31.54
CA GLY A 54 -7.37 20.93 -31.93
C GLY A 54 -8.13 21.67 -33.04
N PHE A 55 -8.12 23.00 -33.01
CA PHE A 55 -8.78 23.84 -34.01
C PHE A 55 -8.31 23.57 -35.45
N GLY A 56 -7.03 23.23 -35.64
CA GLY A 56 -6.47 22.84 -36.95
C GLY A 56 -6.91 21.46 -37.45
N GLY A 57 -7.81 20.77 -36.76
CA GLY A 57 -8.33 19.45 -37.13
C GLY A 57 -7.51 18.26 -36.61
N THR A 58 -6.36 18.50 -35.95
CA THR A 58 -5.59 17.42 -35.31
C THR A 58 -6.25 17.02 -34.00
N ASN A 59 -6.58 15.73 -33.89
CA ASN A 59 -7.23 15.14 -32.72
C ASN A 59 -6.34 14.05 -32.12
N ALA A 60 -6.38 13.90 -30.80
CA ALA A 60 -5.66 12.84 -30.10
C ALA A 60 -6.49 12.28 -28.94
N HIS A 61 -6.36 10.98 -28.72
CA HIS A 61 -6.93 10.28 -27.57
C HIS A 61 -5.87 9.40 -26.92
N SER A 62 -5.82 9.42 -25.59
CA SER A 62 -4.88 8.59 -24.82
C SER A 62 -5.60 7.95 -23.65
N MET A 63 -5.25 6.69 -23.37
CA MET A 63 -5.77 5.93 -22.25
C MET A 63 -4.65 5.63 -21.25
N SER A 64 -4.97 5.67 -19.97
CA SER A 64 -4.08 5.28 -18.87
C SER A 64 -4.78 4.27 -17.98
N TYR A 65 -4.04 3.29 -17.49
CA TYR A 65 -4.53 2.28 -16.55
C TYR A 65 -3.53 2.10 -15.41
N GLY A 66 -4.02 1.77 -14.23
CA GLY A 66 -3.17 1.52 -13.07
C GLY A 66 -3.95 1.14 -11.82
N LYS A 67 -3.20 0.81 -10.77
CA LYS A 67 -3.74 0.52 -9.44
C LYS A 67 -3.62 1.76 -8.55
N ASN A 68 -4.50 1.85 -7.57
CA ASN A 68 -4.40 2.83 -6.51
C ASN A 68 -3.12 2.59 -5.70
N ASN A 69 -2.25 3.59 -5.67
CA ASN A 69 -1.02 3.56 -4.91
C ASN A 69 -0.90 4.73 -3.93
N VAL A 70 -1.88 5.64 -3.92
CA VAL A 70 -1.87 6.88 -3.14
C VAL A 70 -2.78 6.81 -1.92
N THR A 71 -3.98 6.25 -2.03
CA THR A 71 -4.98 6.32 -0.95
C THR A 71 -4.98 5.06 -0.09
N SER A 72 -5.48 5.18 1.16
CA SER A 72 -5.56 4.06 2.11
C SER A 72 -6.47 2.92 1.63
N ARG A 73 -7.41 3.18 0.72
CA ARG A 73 -8.22 2.14 0.06
C ARG A 73 -7.34 1.08 -0.62
N GLY A 74 -6.20 1.51 -1.16
CA GLY A 74 -5.25 0.63 -1.80
C GLY A 74 -4.20 0.03 -0.88
N ILE A 75 -4.34 0.19 0.43
CA ILE A 75 -3.52 -0.50 1.43
C ILE A 75 -4.17 -1.84 1.81
N ALA A 76 -5.51 -1.87 1.97
CA ALA A 76 -6.26 -3.07 2.32
C ALA A 76 -6.08 -4.20 1.29
N ASN A 77 -5.94 -3.85 0.01
CA ASN A 77 -5.75 -4.82 -1.08
C ASN A 77 -4.30 -5.29 -1.29
N ARG A 78 -3.32 -4.83 -0.49
CA ARG A 78 -1.91 -5.24 -0.66
C ARG A 78 -1.57 -6.60 -0.02
N GLY A 79 -2.55 -7.24 0.63
CA GLY A 79 -2.41 -8.56 1.25
C GLY A 79 -1.45 -8.59 2.45
N SER A 80 -1.42 -9.72 3.16
CA SER A 80 -0.51 -9.94 4.30
C SER A 80 0.97 -9.80 3.93
N GLY A 81 1.31 -10.08 2.67
CA GLY A 81 2.67 -9.95 2.13
C GLY A 81 3.24 -8.52 2.19
N PHE A 82 2.40 -7.49 2.06
CA PHE A 82 2.84 -6.10 2.16
C PHE A 82 3.29 -5.73 3.57
N TYR A 83 2.50 -6.10 4.58
CA TYR A 83 2.85 -5.85 5.98
C TYR A 83 4.08 -6.66 6.38
N ARG A 84 4.17 -7.93 5.97
CA ARG A 84 5.36 -8.77 6.20
C ARG A 84 6.60 -8.18 5.54
N SER A 85 6.51 -7.73 4.29
CA SER A 85 7.63 -7.09 3.58
C SER A 85 8.07 -5.78 4.24
N LYS A 86 7.13 -4.95 4.71
CA LYS A 86 7.46 -3.73 5.44
C LYS A 86 8.07 -4.00 6.82
N LEU A 87 7.58 -5.02 7.53
CA LEU A 87 8.14 -5.45 8.81
C LEU A 87 9.56 -6.00 8.62
N LEU A 88 9.76 -6.91 7.67
CA LEU A 88 11.09 -7.44 7.33
C LEU A 88 12.04 -6.31 6.92
N GLY A 89 11.60 -5.38 6.10
CA GLY A 89 12.41 -4.21 5.74
C GLY A 89 12.80 -3.35 6.95
N LYS A 90 11.94 -3.22 7.97
CA LYS A 90 12.31 -2.55 9.22
C LYS A 90 13.32 -3.35 10.04
N ILE A 91 13.17 -4.67 10.10
CA ILE A 91 14.09 -5.58 10.79
C ILE A 91 15.47 -5.55 10.13
N THR A 92 15.56 -5.63 8.79
CA THR A 92 16.83 -5.62 8.06
C THR A 92 17.58 -4.29 8.21
N ASN A 93 16.86 -3.17 8.34
CA ASN A 93 17.45 -1.85 8.56
C ASN A 93 17.59 -1.47 10.03
N ALA A 94 17.21 -2.36 10.96
CA ALA A 94 17.40 -2.11 12.38
C ALA A 94 18.90 -2.11 12.70
N PRO A 95 19.35 -1.32 13.70
CA PRO A 95 20.70 -1.43 14.22
C PRO A 95 21.00 -2.88 14.63
N PRO A 96 22.27 -3.33 14.52
CA PRO A 96 22.65 -4.66 14.96
C PRO A 96 22.22 -4.87 16.42
N ALA A 97 21.80 -6.09 16.72
CA ALA A 97 21.36 -6.44 18.06
C ALA A 97 22.48 -6.23 19.08
N ASP A 98 22.10 -5.86 20.30
CA ASP A 98 23.08 -5.76 21.38
C ASP A 98 23.57 -7.17 21.75
N LEU A 99 24.88 -7.28 21.94
CA LEU A 99 25.57 -8.46 22.48
C LEU A 99 25.93 -8.14 23.94
N MET A 100 25.37 -8.90 24.86
CA MET A 100 25.67 -8.80 26.29
C MET A 100 26.75 -9.84 26.61
N MET A 101 27.98 -9.36 26.76
CA MET A 101 29.15 -10.17 27.10
C MET A 101 29.24 -10.30 28.62
N HIS A 102 28.67 -11.36 29.18
CA HIS A 102 28.70 -11.59 30.64
C HIS A 102 30.04 -12.16 31.13
N THR A 103 30.76 -12.90 30.28
CA THR A 103 32.06 -13.53 30.57
C THR A 103 32.98 -13.49 29.34
N ASP A 104 34.25 -13.90 29.50
CA ASP A 104 35.20 -14.08 28.39
C ASP A 104 34.90 -15.34 27.55
N ASP A 105 33.95 -16.18 27.98
CA ASP A 105 33.48 -17.34 27.22
C ASP A 105 32.38 -16.91 26.23
N PRO A 106 32.59 -17.09 24.90
CA PRO A 106 31.60 -16.73 23.89
C PRO A 106 30.27 -17.47 24.01
N GLU A 107 30.23 -18.63 24.69
CA GLU A 107 29.01 -19.44 24.87
C GLU A 107 28.02 -18.80 25.86
N ASP A 108 28.50 -17.95 26.78
CA ASP A 108 27.66 -17.25 27.77
C ASP A 108 27.12 -15.90 27.26
N TRP A 109 27.39 -15.54 26.01
CA TRP A 109 26.99 -14.26 25.45
C TRP A 109 25.51 -14.28 25.07
N GLU A 110 24.73 -13.36 25.65
CA GLU A 110 23.32 -13.21 25.31
C GLU A 110 23.13 -12.15 24.21
N THR A 111 22.19 -12.39 23.30
CA THR A 111 21.79 -11.40 22.29
C THR A 111 20.30 -11.14 22.31
N ASN A 112 19.92 -9.87 22.17
CA ASN A 112 18.52 -9.45 22.00
C ASN A 112 18.02 -9.62 20.55
N GLY A 113 18.90 -10.13 19.66
CA GLY A 113 18.68 -10.29 18.23
C GLY A 113 17.95 -11.56 17.85
N MET A 114 17.96 -11.88 16.56
CA MET A 114 17.39 -13.13 16.06
C MET A 114 18.25 -14.30 16.55
N PRO A 115 17.67 -15.29 17.26
CA PRO A 115 18.42 -16.41 17.82
C PRO A 115 18.77 -17.42 16.71
N LEU A 116 19.84 -17.15 15.96
CA LEU A 116 20.29 -17.96 14.82
C LEU A 116 20.60 -19.42 15.19
N ALA A 117 21.08 -19.66 16.40
CA ALA A 117 21.41 -21.00 16.90
C ALA A 117 20.17 -21.82 17.27
N GLU A 118 19.07 -21.15 17.61
CA GLU A 118 17.83 -21.80 18.10
C GLU A 118 16.72 -21.85 17.05
N ASP A 119 16.95 -21.26 15.86
CA ASP A 119 15.99 -21.18 14.75
C ASP A 119 15.77 -22.56 14.11
N THR A 120 14.87 -23.33 14.72
CA THR A 120 14.48 -24.67 14.28
C THR A 120 13.12 -24.61 13.58
N ALA A 121 12.92 -25.41 12.54
CA ALA A 121 11.66 -25.47 11.81
C ALA A 121 10.47 -25.78 12.75
N GLY A 122 9.53 -24.83 12.85
CA GLY A 122 8.32 -24.95 13.67
C GLY A 122 8.24 -24.01 14.87
N LYS A 123 9.35 -23.34 15.25
CA LYS A 123 9.31 -22.29 16.27
C LYS A 123 8.67 -21.01 15.74
N VAL A 124 7.86 -20.37 16.57
CA VAL A 124 7.20 -19.10 16.25
C VAL A 124 7.79 -18.03 17.16
N PHE A 125 8.27 -16.94 16.57
CA PHE A 125 8.83 -15.81 17.30
C PHE A 125 7.91 -14.59 17.19
N GLN A 126 7.67 -13.93 18.32
CA GLN A 126 7.09 -12.59 18.39
C GLN A 126 8.21 -11.57 18.25
N VAL A 127 8.07 -10.65 17.30
CA VAL A 127 9.06 -9.61 17.03
C VAL A 127 8.48 -8.25 17.38
N GLU A 128 9.15 -7.54 18.28
CA GLU A 128 8.78 -6.19 18.70
C GLU A 128 9.86 -5.21 18.24
N VAL A 129 9.46 -4.19 17.48
CA VAL A 129 10.35 -3.08 17.10
C VAL A 129 10.14 -1.96 18.11
N THR A 130 11.14 -1.71 18.94
CA THR A 130 11.13 -0.64 19.95
C THR A 130 11.12 0.75 19.31
N SER A 131 10.76 1.79 20.07
CA SER A 131 10.80 3.20 19.62
C SER A 131 12.19 3.65 19.16
N GLY A 132 13.26 3.00 19.65
CA GLY A 132 14.64 3.19 19.22
C GLY A 132 15.03 2.44 17.93
N GLY A 133 14.09 1.76 17.27
CA GLY A 133 14.32 1.04 16.02
C GLY A 133 14.99 -0.32 16.16
N LYS A 134 15.30 -0.78 17.39
CA LYS A 134 15.85 -2.11 17.65
C LYS A 134 14.74 -3.16 17.61
N ALA A 135 15.01 -4.27 16.93
CA ALA A 135 14.12 -5.43 16.90
C ALA A 135 14.49 -6.39 18.03
N ILE A 136 13.51 -6.72 18.88
CA ILE A 136 13.62 -7.70 19.95
C ILE A 136 12.83 -8.93 19.54
N TRP A 137 13.43 -10.10 19.70
CA TRP A 137 12.83 -11.40 19.35
C TRP A 137 12.49 -12.16 20.64
N ARG A 138 11.26 -12.69 20.72
CA ARG A 138 10.81 -13.55 21.83
C ARG A 138 10.19 -14.82 21.27
N GLU A 139 10.61 -15.98 21.76
CA GLU A 139 9.98 -17.25 21.39
C GLU A 139 8.56 -17.32 21.99
N VAL A 140 7.57 -17.61 21.14
CA VAL A 140 6.18 -17.80 21.58
C VAL A 140 6.03 -19.23 22.08
N VAL A 141 6.20 -19.41 23.38
CA VAL A 141 5.87 -20.66 24.06
C VAL A 141 4.36 -20.72 24.21
N TYR A 142 3.68 -21.52 23.38
CA TYR A 142 2.27 -21.81 23.61
C TYR A 142 2.15 -22.55 24.96
N PRO A 143 1.32 -22.09 25.91
CA PRO A 143 1.05 -22.87 27.10
C PRO A 143 0.43 -24.21 26.67
N PRO A 144 0.77 -25.33 27.33
CA PRO A 144 0.16 -26.62 27.00
C PRO A 144 -1.37 -26.49 27.10
N PRO A 145 -2.14 -27.07 26.16
CA PRO A 145 -3.59 -27.10 26.29
C PRO A 145 -3.96 -27.82 27.59
N ALA A 146 -4.85 -27.19 28.37
CA ALA A 146 -5.34 -27.68 29.65
C ALA A 146 -6.12 -28.99 29.52
#